data_AF-A0A3D4XSJ2-F1
#
_entry.id   AF-A0A3D4XSJ2-F1
#
_cell.length_a   1.000
_cell.length_b   1.000
_cell.length_c   1.000
_cell.angle_alpha   90.00
_cell.angle_beta   90.00
_cell.angle_gamma   90.00
#
_symmetry.space_group_name_H-M   'P 1'
#
loop_
_entity.id
_entity.type
_entity.pdbx_description
1 polymer ?
#
loop_
_entity_poly.entity_id
_entity_poly.type
_entity_poly.pdbx_seq_one_letter_code
_entity_poly.pdbx_strand_id
1 'polypeptide(L)' 'FAQLHALTQQQTLNCFGDYYRVDVLAHPDASDHQNIRQFMQNSWPGIAFEHANTLTVK' A
#
# COMPACT_ATOMS: atom_id res chain seq x y z
N PHE A 1 8.11 -4.37 -2.78
CA PHE A 1 9.10 -3.32 -2.43
C PHE A 1 9.09 -3.08 -0.94
N ALA A 2 7.98 -2.61 -0.38
CA ALA A 2 7.90 -2.26 1.04
C ALA A 2 8.21 -3.41 2.02
N GLN A 3 7.78 -4.65 1.76
CA GLN A 3 8.20 -5.81 2.57
C GLN A 3 9.72 -6.06 2.51
N LEU A 4 10.32 -5.96 1.32
CA LEU A 4 11.78 -6.13 1.15
C LEU A 4 12.58 -5.10 1.94
N HIS A 5 12.05 -3.88 2.07
CA HIS A 5 12.69 -2.79 2.82
C HIS A 5 12.18 -2.66 4.27
N ALA A 6 11.39 -3.63 4.76
CA ALA A 6 10.79 -3.62 6.08
C ALA A 6 10.08 -2.30 6.44
N LEU A 7 9.40 -1.70 5.47
CA LEU A 7 8.69 -0.43 5.67
C LEU A 7 7.46 -0.60 6.57
N THR A 8 7.24 0.37 7.44
CA THR A 8 6.00 0.50 8.19
C THR A 8 4.81 0.73 7.25
N GLN A 9 3.59 0.51 7.76
CA GLN A 9 2.36 0.80 7.00
C GLN A 9 2.33 2.24 6.49
N GLN A 10 2.67 3.22 7.34
CA GLN A 10 2.66 4.64 6.93
C GLN A 10 3.72 4.95 5.88
N GLN A 11 4.93 4.40 6.01
CA GLN A 11 5.98 4.56 5.00
C GLN A 11 5.55 3.97 3.66
N THR A 12 4.89 2.81 3.69
CA THR A 12 4.35 2.14 2.50
C THR A 12 3.23 2.96 1.86
N LEU A 13 2.30 3.51 2.66
CA LEU A 13 1.26 4.42 2.18
C LEU A 13 1.87 5.67 1.52
N ASN A 14 2.91 6.23 2.12
CA ASN A 14 3.62 7.38 1.58
C ASN A 14 4.30 7.10 0.24
N CYS A 15 4.68 5.84 -0.05
CA CYS A 15 5.25 5.45 -1.34
C CYS A 15 4.26 5.56 -2.51
N PHE A 16 2.94 5.58 -2.27
CA PHE A 16 1.96 5.80 -3.33
C PHE A 16 1.84 7.27 -3.76
N GLY A 17 2.52 8.19 -3.07
CA GLY A 17 2.58 9.61 -3.47
C GLY A 17 1.20 10.27 -3.50
N ASP A 18 0.89 10.95 -4.60
CA ASP A 18 -0.34 11.74 -4.74
C ASP A 18 -1.60 10.86 -4.74
N TYR A 19 -1.52 9.59 -5.19
CA TYR A 19 -2.65 8.68 -5.10
C TYR A 19 -3.09 8.43 -3.66
N TYR A 20 -2.14 8.37 -2.70
CA TYR A 20 -2.51 8.28 -1.30
C TYR A 20 -2.92 9.66 -0.74
N ARG A 21 -2.13 10.71 -0.98
CA ARG A 21 -2.32 11.99 -0.30
C ARG A 21 -3.46 12.85 -0.84
N VAL A 22 -3.71 12.79 -2.15
CA VAL A 22 -4.71 13.61 -2.84
C VAL A 22 -5.94 12.75 -3.09
N ASP A 23 -5.80 11.64 -3.81
CA ASP A 23 -6.97 10.89 -4.25
C ASP A 23 -7.63 10.16 -3.06
N VAL A 24 -6.86 9.43 -2.25
CA VAL A 24 -7.41 8.65 -1.13
C VAL A 24 -7.73 9.50 0.09
N LEU A 25 -6.78 10.28 0.60
CA LEU A 25 -6.99 11.05 1.84
C LEU A 25 -7.97 12.21 1.68
N ALA A 26 -8.01 12.89 0.52
CA ALA A 26 -8.94 14.00 0.33
C ALA A 26 -10.36 13.54 -0.05
N HIS A 27 -10.52 12.29 -0.53
CA HIS A 27 -11.81 11.73 -0.93
C HIS A 27 -12.09 10.41 -0.18
N PRO A 28 -12.50 10.46 1.10
CA PRO A 28 -12.70 9.27 1.92
C PRO A 28 -13.80 8.34 1.38
N ASP A 29 -14.82 8.90 0.73
CA ASP A 29 -15.98 8.16 0.21
C ASP A 29 -15.79 7.65 -1.22
N ALA A 30 -14.69 7.98 -1.89
CA ALA A 30 -14.41 7.50 -3.23
C ALA A 30 -14.04 6.00 -3.22
N SER A 31 -14.28 5.34 -4.35
CA SER A 31 -14.02 3.91 -4.55
C SER A 31 -12.82 3.65 -5.47
N ASP A 32 -11.98 4.66 -5.70
CA ASP A 32 -10.72 4.54 -6.44
C ASP A 32 -9.63 3.83 -5.60
N HIS A 33 -8.53 3.46 -6.25
CA HIS A 33 -7.31 2.96 -5.57
C HIS A 33 -7.56 1.90 -4.49
N GLN A 34 -8.36 0.88 -4.80
CA GLN A 34 -8.80 -0.14 -3.84
C GLN A 34 -7.64 -0.79 -3.07
N ASN A 35 -6.48 -1.01 -3.71
CA ASN A 35 -5.30 -1.55 -3.03
C ASN A 35 -4.80 -0.63 -1.90
N ILE A 36 -4.78 0.69 -2.11
CA ILE A 36 -4.34 1.67 -1.11
C ILE A 36 -5.36 1.73 0.03
N ARG A 37 -6.66 1.78 -0.30
CA ARG A 37 -7.75 1.85 0.69
C ARG A 37 -7.80 0.59 1.57
N GLN A 38 -7.71 -0.59 0.96
CA GLN A 38 -7.66 -1.86 1.67
C GLN A 38 -6.40 -1.96 2.53
N PHE A 39 -5.24 -1.51 2.03
CA PHE A 39 -4.00 -1.52 2.80
C PHE A 39 -4.02 -0.53 3.98
N MET A 40 -4.71 0.60 3.85
CA MET A 40 -4.92 1.55 4.96
C MET A 40 -5.74 0.93 6.10
N GLN A 41 -6.73 0.10 5.77
CA GLN A 41 -7.61 -0.55 6.76
C GLN A 41 -6.98 -1.81 7.37
N ASN A 42 -6.42 -2.68 6.53
CA ASN A 42 -6.03 -4.03 6.92
C ASN A 42 -4.51 -4.22 7.09
N SER A 43 -3.70 -3.26 6.61
CA SER A 43 -2.24 -3.30 6.68
C SER A 43 -1.66 -4.63 6.12
N TRP A 44 -0.45 -4.98 6.56
CA TRP A 44 0.22 -6.23 6.18
C TRP A 44 -0.56 -7.52 6.49
N PRO A 45 -1.30 -7.64 7.62
CA PRO A 45 -2.13 -8.83 7.87
C PRO A 45 -3.20 -9.10 6.80
N GLY A 46 -3.67 -8.05 6.11
CA GLY A 46 -4.64 -8.17 5.02
C GLY A 46 -4.05 -8.49 3.66
N ILE A 47 -2.72 -8.61 3.54
CA ILE A 47 -2.03 -8.88 2.28
C ILE A 47 -1.45 -10.29 2.28
N ALA A 48 -1.86 -11.10 1.30
CA ALA A 48 -1.24 -12.35 0.96
C ALA A 48 -0.70 -12.29 -0.48
N PHE A 49 0.53 -12.76 -0.67
CA PHE A 49 1.12 -12.94 -1.99
C PHE A 49 1.13 -14.42 -2.33
N GLU A 50 0.74 -14.78 -3.55
CA GLU A 50 0.79 -16.16 -4.04
C GLU A 50 2.23 -16.69 -4.13
N HIS A 51 3.18 -15.78 -4.35
CA HIS A 51 4.62 -16.08 -4.38
C HIS A 51 5.36 -15.22 -3.38
N ALA A 52 6.29 -15.85 -2.64
CA ALA A 52 7.06 -15.18 -1.58
C ALA A 52 7.90 -14.01 -2.11
N ASN A 53 8.40 -14.09 -3.35
CA ASN A 53 9.31 -13.11 -3.93
C ASN A 53 8.78 -12.58 -5.27
N THR A 54 8.08 -11.44 -5.24
CA THR A 54 7.64 -10.73 -6.45
C THR A 54 8.70 -9.77 -7.01
N LEU A 55 9.79 -9.56 -6.27
CA LEU A 55 10.90 -8.70 -6.66
C LEU A 55 12.23 -9.33 -6.29
N THR A 56 13.24 -9.13 -7.13
CA THR A 56 14.64 -9.48 -6.89
C THR A 56 15.48 -8.21 -6.89
N VAL A 57 16.45 -8.12 -5.97
CA VAL A 57 17.44 -7.03 -5.95
C VAL A 57 18.36 -7.22 -7.16
N LYS A 58 18.66 -6.12 -7.86
CA LYS A 58 19.59 -6.11 -9.00
C LYS A 58 21.04 -6.17 -8.52
#